data_AF-A0A7V3D4F9-F1
#
_entry.id   AF-A0A7V3D4F9-F1
#
_cell.length_a   1.000
_cell.length_b   1.000
_cell.length_c   1.000
_cell.angle_alpha   90.00
_cell.angle_beta   90.00
_cell.angle_gamma   90.00
#
_symmetry.space_group_name_H-M   'P 1'
#
loop_
_entity.id
_entity.type
_entity.pdbx_description
1 polymer ?
#
loop_
_entity_poly.entity_id
_entity_poly.type
_entity_poly.pdbx_seq_one_letter_code
_entity_poly.pdbx_strand_id
1 'polypeptide(L)'
;RPGPVFLEIPRDVLEDQVEESTVRFPRQYRSHGRPHGDPRLIQQAADCLARASRPVVLAGSQVWHCRAAAQLLAFAEAARLPIYLNGSARGCLPASCPYFFNRSRRTALAEADVVLVVGTPFDFRLGYGKRIAADGKVIQVDLDYGEIGHNRDVDVGIVGDAGAVLEQLTAAARPAPGWENWLKMLREVEAKRWEEDRPFLYSDAVPIHPLRLAREIHEFLTEDSIFIGDGGDVVTISASAIQPRQPGHWMDPGPLGTLGVGTPFALAAKAARPEKEVVVLFGDGAFGCTGFDYDTLIRFKLPVVGVVGNNAAWNQIRFGQIEKYGPARGDVANLLHPTRYDRVVEALGGHGEHVTQPHQIRPALERARASGKPALVNVMIDPNVFSSGTRNQTMYR
;
A
#
# COMPACT_ATOMS: atom_id res chain seq x y z
N ARG A 1 -5.05 -1.74 19.41
CA ARG A 1 -4.31 -1.83 18.12
C ARG A 1 -3.36 -3.03 18.11
N PRO A 2 -3.31 -3.85 17.04
CA PRO A 2 -2.27 -4.89 16.88
C PRO A 2 -0.87 -4.28 16.73
N GLY A 3 0.15 -4.93 17.28
CA GLY A 3 1.55 -4.48 17.21
C GLY A 3 2.54 -5.57 17.61
N PRO A 4 3.84 -5.35 17.38
CA PRO A 4 4.89 -6.28 17.78
C PRO A 4 5.00 -6.39 19.32
N VAL A 5 5.38 -7.57 19.80
CA VAL A 5 5.68 -7.84 21.22
C VAL A 5 7.05 -8.53 21.28
N PHE A 6 7.90 -8.11 22.22
CA PHE A 6 9.17 -8.77 22.52
C PHE A 6 9.00 -9.64 23.78
N LEU A 7 9.37 -10.92 23.69
CA LEU A 7 9.40 -11.85 24.81
C LEU A 7 10.81 -12.44 24.91
N GLU A 8 11.47 -12.20 26.04
CA GLU A 8 12.76 -12.79 26.36
C GLU A 8 12.56 -14.04 27.21
N ILE A 9 13.25 -15.13 26.84
CA ILE A 9 13.25 -16.38 27.59
C ILE A 9 14.70 -16.70 27.94
N PRO A 10 15.10 -16.52 29.21
CA PRO A 10 16.43 -16.89 29.68
C PRO A 10 16.76 -18.36 29.40
N ARG A 11 18.04 -18.67 29.14
CA ARG A 11 18.46 -20.02 28.76
C ARG A 11 18.20 -21.05 29.86
N ASP A 12 18.44 -20.68 31.11
CA ASP A 12 18.12 -21.48 32.29
C ASP A 12 16.62 -21.81 32.34
N VAL A 13 15.74 -20.83 32.09
CA VAL A 13 14.28 -21.06 32.01
C VAL A 13 13.90 -21.95 30.82
N LEU A 14 14.55 -21.79 29.66
CA LEU A 14 14.27 -22.59 28.47
C LEU A 14 14.71 -24.06 28.62
N GLU A 15 15.82 -24.29 29.33
CA GLU A 15 16.41 -25.61 29.55
C GLU A 15 15.88 -26.30 30.81
N ASP A 16 15.22 -25.56 31.70
CA ASP A 16 14.64 -26.11 32.93
C ASP A 16 13.55 -27.14 32.61
N GLN A 17 13.47 -28.17 33.45
CA GLN A 17 12.52 -29.27 33.29
C GLN A 17 11.46 -29.20 34.37
N VAL A 18 10.19 -29.25 33.96
CA VAL A 18 9.05 -29.24 34.86
C VAL A 18 8.15 -30.44 34.57
N GLU A 19 7.49 -30.93 35.61
CA GLU A 19 6.44 -31.93 35.47
C GLU A 19 5.28 -31.33 34.66
N GLU A 20 5.00 -31.85 33.46
CA GLU A 20 3.98 -31.30 32.55
C GLU A 20 2.59 -31.20 33.23
N SER A 21 2.29 -32.15 34.12
CA SER A 21 1.05 -32.16 34.92
C SER A 21 0.87 -30.92 35.81
N THR A 22 1.95 -30.19 36.12
CA THR A 22 1.95 -28.95 36.90
C THR A 22 1.82 -27.69 36.04
N VAL A 23 1.96 -27.82 34.72
CA VAL A 23 1.92 -26.69 33.78
C VAL A 23 0.47 -26.35 33.43
N ARG A 24 0.11 -25.09 33.64
CA ARG A 24 -1.19 -24.56 33.18
C ARG A 24 -1.08 -24.08 31.74
N PHE A 25 -1.73 -24.80 30.83
CA PHE A 25 -1.94 -24.35 29.45
C PHE A 25 -3.27 -23.59 29.30
N PRO A 26 -3.27 -22.26 29.16
CA PRO A 26 -4.51 -21.50 29.00
C PRO A 26 -5.20 -21.84 27.68
N ARG A 27 -6.46 -22.32 27.75
CA ARG A 27 -7.29 -22.65 26.56
C ARG A 27 -8.17 -21.49 26.10
N GLN A 28 -8.58 -20.63 27.02
CA GLN A 28 -9.43 -19.46 26.77
C GLN A 28 -8.88 -18.28 27.56
N TYR A 29 -8.33 -17.30 26.86
CA TYR A 29 -7.63 -16.17 27.48
C TYR A 29 -7.76 -14.87 26.69
N ARG A 30 -8.55 -14.86 25.61
CA ARG A 30 -8.77 -13.70 24.74
C ARG A 30 -10.26 -13.46 24.56
N SER A 31 -10.66 -12.19 24.51
CA SER A 31 -12.00 -11.80 24.08
C SER A 31 -12.13 -11.96 22.57
N HIS A 32 -13.31 -12.38 22.11
CA HIS A 32 -13.70 -12.39 20.71
C HIS A 32 -14.56 -11.17 20.32
N GLY A 33 -14.94 -10.34 21.31
CA GLY A 33 -15.73 -9.13 21.08
C GLY A 33 -14.91 -8.05 20.37
N ARG A 34 -15.58 -7.26 19.55
CA ARG A 34 -15.02 -6.06 18.90
C ARG A 34 -15.47 -4.82 19.67
N PRO A 35 -14.58 -3.85 19.97
CA PRO A 35 -15.01 -2.58 20.54
C PRO A 35 -15.85 -1.81 19.53
N HIS A 36 -17.09 -1.48 19.90
CA HIS A 36 -17.99 -0.65 19.12
C HIS A 36 -17.75 0.84 19.40
N GLY A 37 -18.12 1.71 18.47
CA GLY A 37 -18.12 3.16 18.71
C GLY A 37 -19.26 3.59 19.63
N ASP A 38 -19.06 4.68 20.38
CA ASP A 38 -20.11 5.36 21.16
C ASP A 38 -21.31 5.68 20.23
N PRO A 39 -22.52 5.14 20.49
CA PRO A 39 -23.70 5.37 19.65
C PRO A 39 -24.00 6.85 19.37
N ARG A 40 -23.71 7.75 20.32
CA ARG A 40 -23.88 9.19 20.13
C ARG A 40 -22.93 9.73 19.06
N LEU A 41 -21.67 9.28 19.05
CA LEU A 41 -20.68 9.67 18.06
C LEU A 41 -20.97 9.05 16.68
N ILE A 42 -21.47 7.82 16.64
CA ILE A 42 -21.96 7.20 15.40
C ILE A 42 -23.07 8.06 14.79
N GLN A 43 -24.05 8.47 15.58
CA GLN A 43 -25.15 9.31 15.08
C GLN A 43 -24.65 10.68 14.61
N GLN A 44 -23.73 11.31 15.36
CA GLN A 44 -23.10 12.57 14.95
C GLN A 44 -22.32 12.42 13.62
N ALA A 45 -21.57 11.34 13.43
CA ALA A 45 -20.87 11.05 12.18
C ALA A 45 -21.86 10.86 11.02
N ALA A 46 -22.92 10.08 11.23
CA ALA A 46 -23.96 9.86 10.23
C ALA A 46 -24.69 11.17 9.86
N ASP A 47 -24.99 12.04 10.83
CA ASP A 47 -25.61 13.34 10.59
C ASP A 47 -24.68 14.30 9.84
N CYS A 48 -23.38 14.27 10.16
CA CYS A 48 -22.37 15.06 9.46
C CYS A 48 -22.24 14.61 8.01
N LEU A 49 -22.17 13.30 7.76
CA LEU A 49 -22.15 12.74 6.40
C LEU A 49 -23.42 13.10 5.62
N ALA A 50 -24.60 12.90 6.20
CA ALA A 50 -25.87 13.15 5.52
C ALA A 50 -26.10 14.62 5.09
N ARG A 51 -25.42 15.57 5.75
CA ARG A 51 -25.47 17.01 5.41
C ARG A 51 -24.36 17.44 4.46
N ALA A 52 -23.40 16.57 4.17
CA ALA A 52 -22.27 16.86 3.29
C ALA A 52 -22.74 17.00 1.84
N SER A 53 -22.15 17.93 1.12
CA SER A 53 -22.32 18.06 -0.34
C SER A 53 -21.27 17.28 -1.11
N ARG A 54 -20.05 17.13 -0.56
CA ARG A 54 -18.90 16.47 -1.19
C ARG A 54 -18.22 15.51 -0.19
N PRO A 55 -18.92 14.51 0.36
CA PRO A 55 -18.31 13.59 1.32
C PRO A 55 -17.29 12.68 0.63
N VAL A 56 -16.27 12.26 1.39
CA VAL A 56 -15.25 11.30 0.96
C VAL A 56 -14.93 10.34 2.10
N VAL A 57 -14.69 9.07 1.78
CA VAL A 57 -14.07 8.11 2.70
C VAL A 57 -12.65 7.80 2.29
N LEU A 58 -11.77 7.78 3.29
CA LEU A 58 -10.43 7.22 3.20
C LEU A 58 -10.33 6.03 4.17
N ALA A 59 -10.37 4.82 3.63
CA ALA A 59 -10.27 3.58 4.39
C ALA A 59 -8.86 3.01 4.34
N GLY A 60 -8.29 2.75 5.52
CA GLY A 60 -6.90 2.36 5.67
C GLY A 60 -6.64 1.10 6.44
N SER A 61 -5.37 0.88 6.78
CA SER A 61 -4.82 -0.44 7.12
C SER A 61 -5.63 -1.21 8.18
N GLN A 62 -6.28 -0.54 9.14
CA GLN A 62 -7.11 -1.26 10.11
C GLN A 62 -8.34 -1.93 9.51
N VAL A 63 -8.84 -1.51 8.34
CA VAL A 63 -9.87 -2.27 7.62
C VAL A 63 -9.37 -3.68 7.31
N TRP A 64 -8.12 -3.81 6.87
CA TRP A 64 -7.52 -5.13 6.67
C TRP A 64 -7.25 -5.84 8.00
N HIS A 65 -6.60 -5.16 8.96
CA HIS A 65 -6.23 -5.80 10.24
C HIS A 65 -7.43 -6.27 11.07
N CYS A 66 -8.56 -5.56 10.98
CA CYS A 66 -9.83 -5.92 11.64
C CYS A 66 -10.69 -6.89 10.81
N ARG A 67 -10.20 -7.33 9.64
CA ARG A 67 -10.93 -8.21 8.70
C ARG A 67 -12.28 -7.62 8.27
N ALA A 68 -12.29 -6.31 7.98
CA ALA A 68 -13.48 -5.50 7.75
C ALA A 68 -13.80 -5.25 6.26
N ALA A 69 -13.27 -6.05 5.33
CA ALA A 69 -13.52 -5.85 3.90
C ALA A 69 -15.01 -5.99 3.53
N ALA A 70 -15.71 -6.98 4.11
CA ALA A 70 -17.14 -7.16 3.88
C ALA A 70 -17.97 -6.00 4.45
N GLN A 71 -17.60 -5.51 5.63
CA GLN A 71 -18.21 -4.34 6.28
C GLN A 71 -17.99 -3.06 5.47
N LEU A 72 -16.80 -2.89 4.90
CA LEU A 72 -16.51 -1.75 4.02
C LEU A 72 -17.34 -1.80 2.73
N LEU A 73 -17.52 -2.98 2.13
CA LEU A 73 -18.37 -3.15 0.95
C LEU A 73 -19.84 -2.85 1.28
N ALA A 74 -20.37 -3.40 2.37
CA ALA A 74 -21.74 -3.13 2.81
C ALA A 74 -21.95 -1.63 3.10
N PHE A 75 -20.98 -0.96 3.72
CA PHE A 75 -21.00 0.48 3.92
C PHE A 75 -20.98 1.24 2.58
N ALA A 76 -20.15 0.82 1.62
CA ALA A 76 -20.09 1.45 0.30
C ALA A 76 -21.46 1.39 -0.41
N GLU A 77 -22.12 0.24 -0.39
CA GLU A 77 -23.44 0.02 -1.01
C GLU A 77 -24.56 0.82 -0.32
N ALA A 78 -24.51 0.91 1.01
CA ALA A 78 -25.49 1.64 1.81
C ALA A 78 -25.30 3.16 1.73
N ALA A 79 -24.06 3.65 1.84
CA ALA A 79 -23.74 5.07 1.89
C ALA A 79 -23.64 5.73 0.50
N ARG A 80 -23.18 5.00 -0.53
CA ARG A 80 -23.11 5.50 -1.92
C ARG A 80 -22.27 6.77 -2.12
N LEU A 81 -21.13 6.86 -1.45
CA LEU A 81 -20.19 7.99 -1.49
C LEU A 81 -18.80 7.53 -1.97
N PRO A 82 -17.92 8.42 -2.46
CA PRO A 82 -16.61 8.02 -2.98
C PRO A 82 -15.68 7.50 -1.87
N ILE A 83 -15.07 6.33 -2.11
CA ILE A 83 -14.16 5.64 -1.19
C ILE A 83 -12.79 5.46 -1.84
N TYR A 84 -11.76 5.87 -1.11
CA TYR A 84 -10.36 5.63 -1.43
C TYR A 84 -9.73 4.68 -0.42
N LEU A 85 -8.81 3.84 -0.89
CA LEU A 85 -8.09 2.88 -0.06
C LEU A 85 -6.62 3.29 0.12
N ASN A 86 -6.06 3.09 1.31
CA ASN A 86 -4.63 3.28 1.56
C ASN A 86 -4.00 2.13 2.36
N GLY A 87 -2.67 1.98 2.20
CA GLY A 87 -1.89 0.94 2.87
C GLY A 87 -2.47 -0.45 2.62
N SER A 88 -2.57 -1.25 3.67
CA SER A 88 -3.07 -2.63 3.58
C SER A 88 -4.56 -2.74 3.28
N ALA A 89 -5.34 -1.64 3.29
CA ALA A 89 -6.73 -1.69 2.86
C ALA A 89 -6.89 -1.83 1.35
N ARG A 90 -5.84 -1.57 0.56
CA ARG A 90 -5.91 -1.74 -0.90
C ARG A 90 -6.27 -3.20 -1.23
N GLY A 91 -7.30 -3.37 -2.05
CA GLY A 91 -7.91 -4.67 -2.36
C GLY A 91 -9.10 -5.04 -1.46
N CYS A 92 -9.41 -4.25 -0.42
CA CYS A 92 -10.58 -4.48 0.44
C CYS A 92 -11.92 -4.04 -0.20
N LEU A 93 -11.90 -3.35 -1.33
CA LEU A 93 -13.07 -3.16 -2.19
C LEU A 93 -12.79 -3.75 -3.57
N PRO A 94 -13.77 -4.44 -4.18
CA PRO A 94 -13.64 -4.95 -5.53
C PRO A 94 -13.60 -3.79 -6.54
N ALA A 95 -12.86 -3.97 -7.63
CA ALA A 95 -12.74 -2.96 -8.70
C ALA A 95 -14.08 -2.62 -9.37
N SER A 96 -15.06 -3.54 -9.31
CA SER A 96 -16.42 -3.34 -9.81
C SER A 96 -17.29 -2.45 -8.92
N CYS A 97 -16.85 -2.12 -7.69
CA CYS A 97 -17.61 -1.26 -6.80
C CYS A 97 -17.71 0.16 -7.41
N PRO A 98 -18.93 0.67 -7.71
CA PRO A 98 -19.10 1.97 -8.35
C PRO A 98 -18.71 3.15 -7.45
N TYR A 99 -18.42 2.89 -6.17
CA TYR A 99 -18.01 3.86 -5.18
C TYR A 99 -16.50 3.80 -4.87
N PHE A 100 -15.76 2.87 -5.48
CA PHE A 100 -14.30 2.82 -5.34
C PHE A 100 -13.63 3.77 -6.34
N PHE A 101 -12.75 4.64 -5.86
CA PHE A 101 -11.95 5.57 -6.65
C PHE A 101 -10.46 5.41 -6.30
N ASN A 102 -9.58 5.64 -7.26
CA ASN A 102 -8.13 5.49 -7.11
C ASN A 102 -7.31 6.68 -7.66
N ARG A 103 -7.76 7.36 -8.72
CA ARG A 103 -6.97 8.35 -9.46
C ARG A 103 -7.32 9.80 -9.10
N SER A 104 -8.48 10.02 -8.49
CA SER A 104 -8.98 11.35 -8.10
C SER A 104 -8.77 11.71 -6.63
N ARG A 105 -8.04 10.89 -5.85
CA ARG A 105 -7.86 11.05 -4.39
C ARG A 105 -7.44 12.46 -3.97
N ARG A 106 -6.48 13.05 -4.70
CA ARG A 106 -5.96 14.39 -4.36
C ARG A 106 -7.05 15.44 -4.48
N THR A 107 -7.78 15.45 -5.59
CA THR A 107 -8.90 16.35 -5.84
C THR A 107 -10.01 16.14 -4.81
N ALA A 108 -10.38 14.88 -4.57
CA ALA A 108 -11.42 14.54 -3.62
C ALA A 108 -11.11 15.03 -2.19
N LEU A 109 -9.91 14.79 -1.68
CA LEU A 109 -9.53 15.25 -0.33
C LEU A 109 -9.41 16.77 -0.23
N ALA A 110 -8.97 17.44 -1.30
CA ALA A 110 -8.79 18.90 -1.32
C ALA A 110 -10.12 19.67 -1.43
N GLU A 111 -11.15 19.06 -2.01
CA GLU A 111 -12.45 19.70 -2.23
C GLU A 111 -13.56 19.20 -1.30
N ALA A 112 -13.36 18.08 -0.60
CA ALA A 112 -14.34 17.51 0.31
C ALA A 112 -14.69 18.46 1.46
N ASP A 113 -15.98 18.57 1.76
CA ASP A 113 -16.49 19.28 2.93
C ASP A 113 -16.59 18.39 4.17
N VAL A 114 -16.68 17.06 3.98
CA VAL A 114 -16.60 16.06 5.06
C VAL A 114 -15.73 14.89 4.61
N VAL A 115 -14.73 14.51 5.42
CA VAL A 115 -13.90 13.33 5.19
C VAL A 115 -14.04 12.36 6.36
N LEU A 116 -14.50 11.14 6.07
CA LEU A 116 -14.47 10.01 6.99
C LEU A 116 -13.18 9.21 6.79
N VAL A 117 -12.28 9.28 7.77
CA VAL A 117 -11.00 8.56 7.80
C VAL A 117 -11.16 7.32 8.69
N VAL A 118 -10.95 6.13 8.14
CA VAL A 118 -11.14 4.86 8.86
C VAL A 118 -9.82 4.12 8.97
N GLY A 119 -9.27 4.05 10.18
CA GLY A 119 -8.21 3.11 10.51
C GLY A 119 -6.86 3.42 9.89
N THR A 120 -6.52 4.70 9.74
CA THR A 120 -5.21 5.16 9.27
C THR A 120 -4.80 6.46 9.97
N PRO A 121 -3.52 6.58 10.38
CA PRO A 121 -3.01 7.80 10.98
C PRO A 121 -2.86 8.91 9.93
N PHE A 122 -2.90 10.16 10.38
CA PHE A 122 -2.48 11.32 9.61
C PHE A 122 -0.95 11.43 9.58
N ASP A 123 -0.29 10.53 8.86
CA ASP A 123 1.16 10.55 8.66
C ASP A 123 1.59 11.36 7.42
N PHE A 124 2.87 11.27 7.06
CA PHE A 124 3.44 11.95 5.89
C PHE A 124 2.72 11.63 4.57
N ARG A 125 2.09 10.45 4.44
CA ARG A 125 1.33 10.03 3.25
C ARG A 125 0.03 10.80 3.12
N LEU A 126 -0.47 11.36 4.21
CA LEU A 126 -1.61 12.29 4.24
C LEU A 126 -1.19 13.74 4.50
N GLY A 127 0.12 14.03 4.44
CA GLY A 127 0.67 15.35 4.72
C GLY A 127 0.34 15.83 6.13
N TYR A 128 0.25 14.90 7.10
CA TYR A 128 -0.15 15.20 8.48
C TYR A 128 -1.51 15.91 8.56
N GLY A 129 -2.48 15.44 7.76
CA GLY A 129 -3.84 16.01 7.69
C GLY A 129 -3.98 17.25 6.80
N LYS A 130 -2.89 17.81 6.27
CA LYS A 130 -2.90 19.01 5.41
C LYS A 130 -3.39 18.77 3.98
N ARG A 131 -3.56 17.49 3.59
CA ARG A 131 -4.15 17.14 2.28
C ARG A 131 -5.68 17.23 2.26
N ILE A 132 -6.30 17.30 3.43
CA ILE A 132 -7.72 17.57 3.59
C ILE A 132 -7.92 19.08 3.62
N ALA A 133 -8.97 19.58 2.96
CA ALA A 133 -9.35 20.99 2.98
C ALA A 133 -9.28 21.59 4.39
N ALA A 134 -8.79 22.83 4.54
CA ALA A 134 -8.57 23.43 5.86
C ALA A 134 -9.88 23.59 6.64
N ASP A 135 -10.97 23.89 5.95
CA ASP A 135 -12.35 24.05 6.44
C ASP A 135 -13.19 22.76 6.35
N GLY A 136 -12.63 21.69 5.75
CA GLY A 136 -13.29 20.39 5.65
C GLY A 136 -13.39 19.70 7.01
N LYS A 137 -14.58 19.20 7.33
CA LYS A 137 -14.84 18.45 8.55
C LYS A 137 -14.21 17.08 8.50
N VAL A 138 -13.71 16.60 9.64
CA VAL A 138 -13.06 15.31 9.76
C VAL A 138 -13.78 14.42 10.76
N ILE A 139 -14.21 13.26 10.27
CA ILE A 139 -14.64 12.14 11.10
C ILE A 139 -13.49 11.13 11.11
N GLN A 140 -12.95 10.80 12.27
CA GLN A 140 -11.84 9.85 12.38
C GLN A 140 -12.28 8.64 13.19
N VAL A 141 -12.08 7.45 12.62
CA VAL A 141 -12.29 6.16 13.29
C VAL A 141 -10.93 5.51 13.47
N ASP A 142 -10.57 5.17 14.70
CA ASP A 142 -9.35 4.41 14.98
C ASP A 142 -9.53 3.48 16.18
N LEU A 143 -8.90 2.31 16.14
CA LEU A 143 -8.87 1.38 17.26
C LEU A 143 -8.00 1.88 18.43
N ASP A 144 -7.10 2.83 18.16
CA ASP A 144 -6.23 3.48 19.14
C ASP A 144 -6.74 4.90 19.44
N TYR A 145 -7.12 5.14 20.70
CA TYR A 145 -7.59 6.46 21.13
C TYR A 145 -6.51 7.54 20.99
N GLY A 146 -5.23 7.17 21.04
CA GLY A 146 -4.11 8.11 20.92
C GLY A 146 -3.92 8.68 19.51
N GLU A 147 -4.49 8.05 18.49
CA GLU A 147 -4.42 8.53 17.10
C GLU A 147 -5.51 9.55 16.77
N ILE A 148 -6.60 9.59 17.56
CA ILE A 148 -7.71 10.51 17.35
C ILE A 148 -7.24 11.94 17.60
N GLY A 149 -7.31 12.78 16.57
CA GLY A 149 -6.92 14.19 16.68
C GLY A 149 -5.40 14.44 16.77
N HIS A 150 -4.56 13.42 16.56
CA HIS A 150 -3.13 13.52 16.90
C HIS A 150 -2.36 14.58 16.09
N ASN A 151 -2.58 14.65 14.77
CA ASN A 151 -1.90 15.60 13.88
C ASN A 151 -2.83 16.68 13.30
N ARG A 152 -4.14 16.54 13.49
CA ARG A 152 -5.17 17.45 12.98
C ARG A 152 -6.43 17.31 13.83
N ASP A 153 -7.06 18.43 14.16
CA ASP A 153 -8.35 18.46 14.85
C ASP A 153 -9.41 17.64 14.08
N VAL A 154 -10.32 17.03 14.85
CA VAL A 154 -11.44 16.23 14.33
C VAL A 154 -12.76 16.75 14.86
N ASP A 155 -13.77 16.76 14.01
CA ASP A 155 -15.14 17.11 14.39
C ASP A 155 -15.83 15.96 15.14
N VAL A 156 -15.53 14.72 14.72
CA VAL A 156 -16.05 13.50 15.36
C VAL A 156 -14.95 12.44 15.42
N GLY A 157 -14.46 12.13 16.62
CA GLY A 157 -13.47 11.09 16.86
C GLY A 157 -14.09 9.83 17.48
N ILE A 158 -14.09 8.72 16.76
CA ILE A 158 -14.68 7.45 17.18
C ILE A 158 -13.57 6.44 17.48
N VAL A 159 -13.49 5.99 18.73
CA VAL A 159 -12.60 4.89 19.12
C VAL A 159 -13.34 3.57 18.96
N GLY A 160 -12.83 2.66 18.14
CA GLY A 160 -13.48 1.37 17.90
C GLY A 160 -12.82 0.54 16.80
N ASP A 161 -13.24 -0.73 16.71
CA ASP A 161 -12.87 -1.62 15.63
C ASP A 161 -13.44 -1.11 14.31
N ALA A 162 -12.61 -1.03 13.27
CA ALA A 162 -13.00 -0.48 11.98
C ALA A 162 -14.22 -1.21 11.38
N GLY A 163 -14.32 -2.54 11.55
CA GLY A 163 -15.45 -3.32 11.07
C GLY A 163 -16.71 -3.06 11.88
N ALA A 164 -16.61 -3.06 13.20
CA ALA A 164 -17.76 -2.78 14.09
C ALA A 164 -18.33 -1.37 13.85
N VAL A 165 -17.46 -0.37 13.69
CA VAL A 165 -17.87 1.01 13.42
C VAL A 165 -18.48 1.14 12.02
N LEU A 166 -17.91 0.48 10.99
CA LEU A 166 -18.49 0.46 9.64
C LEU A 166 -19.88 -0.20 9.63
N GLU A 167 -20.12 -1.25 10.41
CA GLU A 167 -21.46 -1.86 10.57
C GLU A 167 -22.45 -0.86 11.20
N GLN A 168 -22.04 -0.16 12.26
CA GLN A 168 -22.86 0.87 12.91
C GLN A 168 -23.18 2.03 11.96
N LEU A 169 -22.19 2.50 11.18
CA LEU A 169 -22.38 3.56 10.19
C LEU A 169 -23.23 3.10 9.00
N THR A 170 -23.11 1.83 8.58
CA THR A 170 -23.99 1.22 7.57
C THR A 170 -25.44 1.28 8.02
N ALA A 171 -25.74 0.89 9.26
CA ALA A 171 -27.10 0.93 9.81
C ALA A 171 -27.65 2.36 9.93
N ALA A 172 -26.78 3.36 10.12
CA ALA A 172 -27.14 4.76 10.21
C ALA A 172 -27.04 5.52 8.86
N ALA A 173 -26.67 4.85 7.76
CA ALA A 173 -26.39 5.50 6.49
C ALA A 173 -27.63 6.18 5.90
N ARG A 174 -27.46 7.42 5.46
CA ARG A 174 -28.49 8.23 4.81
C ARG A 174 -27.89 8.90 3.57
N PRO A 175 -27.89 8.23 2.40
CA PRO A 175 -27.44 8.84 1.16
C PRO A 175 -28.21 10.13 0.89
N ALA A 176 -27.49 11.21 0.59
CA ALA A 176 -28.12 12.50 0.30
C ALA A 176 -28.27 12.72 -1.21
N PRO A 177 -29.37 13.36 -1.67
CA PRO A 177 -29.50 13.78 -3.05
C PRO A 177 -28.37 14.73 -3.45
N GLY A 178 -27.73 14.51 -4.60
CA GLY A 178 -26.71 15.40 -5.16
C GLY A 178 -25.29 14.84 -5.13
N TRP A 179 -25.04 13.77 -4.37
CA TRP A 179 -23.74 13.07 -4.41
C TRP A 179 -23.47 12.44 -5.78
N GLU A 180 -24.49 12.19 -6.59
CA GLU A 180 -24.34 11.71 -7.96
C GLU A 180 -23.51 12.66 -8.83
N ASN A 181 -23.70 13.97 -8.66
CA ASN A 181 -22.92 14.98 -9.38
C ASN A 181 -21.46 14.99 -8.91
N TRP A 182 -21.24 14.82 -7.60
CA TRP A 182 -19.91 14.72 -7.01
C TRP A 182 -19.17 13.47 -7.51
N LEU A 183 -19.83 12.31 -7.48
CA LEU A 183 -19.31 11.05 -8.03
C LEU A 183 -18.97 11.19 -9.52
N LYS A 184 -19.86 11.79 -10.31
CA LYS A 184 -19.63 12.03 -11.75
C LYS A 184 -18.40 12.89 -11.99
N MET A 185 -18.27 14.02 -11.29
CA MET A 185 -17.11 14.90 -11.41
C MET A 185 -15.81 14.14 -11.07
N LEU A 186 -15.79 13.40 -9.96
CA LEU A 186 -14.63 12.60 -9.58
C LEU A 186 -14.28 11.53 -10.63
N ARG A 187 -15.27 10.93 -11.31
CA ARG A 187 -15.03 9.98 -12.42
C ARG A 187 -14.44 10.67 -13.65
N GLU A 188 -14.90 11.88 -13.97
CA GLU A 188 -14.32 12.69 -15.05
C GLU A 188 -12.85 13.01 -14.77
N VAL A 189 -12.49 13.29 -13.51
CA VAL A 189 -11.10 13.46 -13.08
C VAL A 189 -10.28 12.19 -13.29
N GLU A 190 -10.82 11.01 -12.95
CA GLU A 190 -10.12 9.74 -13.17
C GLU A 190 -9.92 9.43 -14.65
N ALA A 191 -10.93 9.66 -15.48
CA ALA A 191 -10.87 9.46 -16.92
C ALA A 191 -9.83 10.39 -17.56
N LYS A 192 -9.83 11.68 -17.18
CA LYS A 192 -8.79 12.62 -17.62
C LYS A 192 -7.40 12.15 -17.20
N ARG A 193 -7.25 11.73 -15.94
CA ARG A 193 -5.95 11.27 -15.42
C ARG A 193 -5.47 9.99 -16.10
N TRP A 194 -6.38 9.10 -16.48
CA TRP A 194 -6.08 7.93 -17.27
C TRP A 194 -5.53 8.30 -18.64
N GLU A 195 -6.17 9.23 -19.36
CA GLU A 195 -5.68 9.69 -20.67
C GLU A 195 -4.33 10.41 -20.57
N GLU A 196 -4.07 11.16 -19.50
CA GLU A 196 -2.74 11.75 -19.23
C GLU A 196 -1.65 10.69 -19.00
N ASP A 197 -1.96 9.60 -18.29
CA ASP A 197 -1.00 8.54 -18.01
C ASP A 197 -0.84 7.56 -19.19
N ARG A 198 -1.83 7.46 -20.10
CA ARG A 198 -1.91 6.47 -21.19
C ARG A 198 -0.67 6.45 -22.09
N PRO A 199 -0.12 7.58 -22.58
CA PRO A 199 1.10 7.55 -23.40
C PRO A 199 2.30 6.90 -22.70
N PHE A 200 2.37 7.02 -21.37
CA PHE A 200 3.47 6.48 -20.57
C PHE A 200 3.27 5.00 -20.20
N LEU A 201 2.01 4.59 -19.98
CA LEU A 201 1.63 3.19 -19.74
C LEU A 201 1.92 2.31 -20.98
N TYR A 202 1.78 2.87 -22.17
CA TYR A 202 1.99 2.20 -23.46
C TYR A 202 3.29 2.64 -24.17
N SER A 203 4.19 3.33 -23.47
CA SER A 203 5.43 3.83 -24.06
C SER A 203 6.37 2.69 -24.48
N ASP A 204 6.98 2.84 -25.65
CA ASP A 204 8.08 2.00 -26.13
C ASP A 204 9.46 2.69 -25.98
N ALA A 205 9.54 3.73 -25.14
CA ALA A 205 10.79 4.44 -24.89
C ALA A 205 11.87 3.56 -24.24
N VAL A 206 13.12 3.90 -24.55
CA VAL A 206 14.34 3.33 -23.94
C VAL A 206 15.19 4.50 -23.44
N PRO A 207 15.54 4.57 -22.14
CA PRO A 207 15.22 3.62 -21.07
C PRO A 207 13.71 3.47 -20.78
N ILE A 208 13.33 2.34 -20.17
CA ILE A 208 11.90 1.99 -19.96
C ILE A 208 11.24 2.99 -19.01
N HIS A 209 10.11 3.56 -19.41
CA HIS A 209 9.33 4.42 -18.52
C HIS A 209 8.74 3.59 -17.34
N PRO A 210 8.87 4.02 -16.07
CA PRO A 210 8.39 3.24 -14.92
C PRO A 210 6.89 2.91 -14.94
N LEU A 211 6.05 3.78 -15.51
CA LEU A 211 4.62 3.46 -15.73
C LEU A 211 4.40 2.30 -16.73
N ARG A 212 5.25 2.15 -17.76
CA ARG A 212 5.20 0.99 -18.66
C ARG A 212 5.48 -0.28 -17.88
N LEU A 213 6.53 -0.30 -17.05
CA LEU A 213 6.82 -1.42 -16.15
C LEU A 213 5.65 -1.72 -15.21
N ALA A 214 5.06 -0.69 -14.60
CA ALA A 214 3.92 -0.84 -13.69
C ALA A 214 2.70 -1.46 -14.38
N ARG A 215 2.39 -1.08 -15.62
CA ARG A 215 1.31 -1.69 -16.41
C ARG A 215 1.57 -3.16 -16.65
N GLU A 216 2.77 -3.51 -17.10
CA GLU A 216 3.13 -4.90 -17.39
C GLU A 216 2.99 -5.78 -16.15
N ILE A 217 3.45 -5.30 -14.99
CA ILE A 217 3.25 -5.99 -13.71
C ILE A 217 1.76 -6.09 -13.37
N HIS A 218 1.00 -5.01 -13.48
CA HIS A 218 -0.45 -5.03 -13.17
C HIS A 218 -1.22 -6.09 -13.99
N GLU A 219 -0.95 -6.14 -15.30
CA GLU A 219 -1.53 -7.12 -16.22
C GLU A 219 -0.98 -8.54 -16.00
N PHE A 220 0.22 -8.68 -15.44
CA PHE A 220 0.81 -9.96 -15.08
C PHE A 220 0.17 -10.58 -13.84
N LEU A 221 -0.22 -9.77 -12.86
CA LEU A 221 -0.88 -10.26 -11.64
C LEU A 221 -2.15 -11.06 -11.97
N THR A 222 -2.34 -12.16 -11.26
CA THR A 222 -3.58 -12.93 -11.25
C THR A 222 -4.54 -12.42 -10.18
N GLU A 223 -5.76 -12.96 -10.14
CA GLU A 223 -6.76 -12.67 -9.09
C GLU A 223 -6.23 -12.95 -7.68
N ASP A 224 -5.34 -13.93 -7.54
CA ASP A 224 -4.82 -14.41 -6.25
C ASP A 224 -3.39 -13.97 -5.93
N SER A 225 -2.81 -13.07 -6.73
CA SER A 225 -1.44 -12.61 -6.55
C SER A 225 -1.29 -11.65 -5.39
N ILE A 226 -0.36 -11.94 -4.47
CA ILE A 226 0.11 -10.98 -3.47
C ILE A 226 1.17 -10.10 -4.12
N PHE A 227 0.91 -8.79 -4.17
CA PHE A 227 1.86 -7.80 -4.64
C PHE A 227 2.54 -7.09 -3.45
N ILE A 228 3.86 -7.00 -3.52
CA ILE A 228 4.70 -6.35 -2.53
C ILE A 228 5.50 -5.25 -3.23
N GLY A 229 5.40 -4.01 -2.75
CA GLY A 229 6.29 -2.92 -3.17
C GLY A 229 7.37 -2.68 -2.13
N ASP A 230 8.62 -2.57 -2.54
CA ASP A 230 9.74 -2.18 -1.68
C ASP A 230 10.66 -1.19 -2.40
N GLY A 231 10.74 0.04 -1.91
CA GLY A 231 11.45 1.11 -2.58
C GLY A 231 10.72 2.44 -2.47
N GLY A 232 11.37 3.47 -3.01
CA GLY A 232 10.85 4.83 -2.98
C GLY A 232 10.05 5.17 -4.23
N ASP A 233 10.74 5.73 -5.22
CA ASP A 233 10.08 6.39 -6.33
C ASP A 233 9.36 5.42 -7.27
N VAL A 234 10.00 4.30 -7.63
CA VAL A 234 9.41 3.28 -8.50
C VAL A 234 8.13 2.69 -7.91
N VAL A 235 8.11 2.39 -6.61
CA VAL A 235 6.92 1.88 -5.93
C VAL A 235 5.82 2.94 -5.87
N THR A 236 6.19 4.20 -5.63
CA THR A 236 5.22 5.31 -5.62
C THR A 236 4.59 5.51 -7.01
N ILE A 237 5.37 5.39 -8.09
CA ILE A 237 4.84 5.42 -9.46
C ILE A 237 3.94 4.22 -9.71
N SER A 238 4.43 3.01 -9.42
CA SER A 238 3.70 1.79 -9.71
C SER A 238 2.41 1.65 -8.89
N ALA A 239 2.34 2.24 -7.69
CA ALA A 239 1.14 2.26 -6.88
C ALA A 239 -0.05 2.98 -7.55
N SER A 240 0.17 3.88 -8.52
CA SER A 240 -0.93 4.51 -9.27
C SER A 240 -1.54 3.61 -10.36
N ALA A 241 -0.76 2.64 -10.86
CA ALA A 241 -1.17 1.75 -11.95
C ALA A 241 -1.58 0.36 -11.45
N ILE A 242 -0.83 -0.20 -10.49
CA ILE A 242 -1.08 -1.54 -9.96
C ILE A 242 -2.23 -1.48 -8.95
N GLN A 243 -3.27 -2.26 -9.20
CA GLN A 243 -4.37 -2.46 -8.26
C GLN A 243 -4.36 -3.92 -7.75
N PRO A 244 -4.26 -4.15 -6.43
CA PRO A 244 -4.48 -5.48 -5.85
C PRO A 244 -5.96 -5.87 -6.01
N ARG A 245 -6.21 -7.16 -6.18
CA ARG A 245 -7.54 -7.65 -6.57
C ARG A 245 -8.38 -8.15 -5.40
N GLN A 246 -7.74 -8.46 -4.26
CA GLN A 246 -8.40 -8.98 -3.07
C GLN A 246 -7.77 -8.43 -1.77
N PRO A 247 -8.47 -8.55 -0.62
CA PRO A 247 -7.95 -8.13 0.67
C PRO A 247 -6.62 -8.80 1.03
N GLY A 248 -5.65 -8.03 1.51
CA GLY A 248 -4.34 -8.54 1.92
C GLY A 248 -3.38 -8.87 0.77
N HIS A 249 -3.71 -8.50 -0.48
CA HIS A 249 -2.85 -8.71 -1.65
C HIS A 249 -1.95 -7.50 -1.95
N TRP A 250 -1.89 -6.53 -1.05
CA TRP A 250 -0.97 -5.39 -1.12
C TRP A 250 -0.17 -5.29 0.17
N MET A 251 1.15 -5.29 0.03
CA MET A 251 2.09 -5.01 1.12
C MET A 251 3.08 -3.93 0.67
N ASP A 252 3.41 -3.02 1.57
CA ASP A 252 4.41 -1.97 1.36
C ASP A 252 5.14 -1.68 2.68
N PRO A 253 6.18 -0.85 2.70
CA PRO A 253 6.94 -0.50 3.91
C PRO A 253 6.13 0.20 5.02
N GLY A 254 4.86 0.53 4.75
CA GLY A 254 3.98 1.15 5.71
C GLY A 254 4.45 2.55 6.15
N PRO A 255 4.11 2.96 7.37
CA PRO A 255 4.37 4.32 7.86
C PRO A 255 5.84 4.60 8.19
N LEU A 256 6.70 3.57 8.37
CA LEU A 256 8.13 3.80 8.55
C LEU A 256 8.87 4.04 7.24
N GLY A 257 8.29 3.65 6.09
CA GLY A 257 9.00 3.78 4.81
C GLY A 257 10.30 2.96 4.75
N THR A 258 10.42 1.89 5.55
CA THR A 258 11.64 1.08 5.67
C THR A 258 11.97 0.39 4.35
N LEU A 259 13.16 0.66 3.81
CA LEU A 259 13.67 -0.02 2.62
C LEU A 259 14.22 -1.41 2.99
N GLY A 260 14.07 -2.37 2.08
CA GLY A 260 14.53 -3.76 2.30
C GLY A 260 13.47 -4.67 2.93
N VAL A 261 12.20 -4.26 2.95
CA VAL A 261 11.12 -5.13 3.44
C VAL A 261 10.70 -6.19 2.42
N GLY A 262 11.07 -6.03 1.15
CA GLY A 262 10.51 -6.79 0.03
C GLY A 262 10.82 -8.29 0.12
N THR A 263 12.09 -8.66 0.25
CA THR A 263 12.50 -10.08 0.37
C THR A 263 11.92 -10.75 1.61
N PRO A 264 12.04 -10.18 2.83
CA PRO A 264 11.46 -10.81 4.02
C PRO A 264 9.93 -10.89 3.98
N PHE A 265 9.23 -9.89 3.43
CA PHE A 265 7.78 -9.97 3.24
C PHE A 265 7.40 -11.06 2.24
N ALA A 266 8.15 -11.20 1.14
CA ALA A 266 7.91 -12.23 0.15
C ALA A 266 8.11 -13.64 0.72
N LEU A 267 9.18 -13.81 1.49
CA LEU A 267 9.45 -15.05 2.22
C LEU A 267 8.30 -15.39 3.17
N ALA A 268 7.87 -14.44 4.00
CA ALA A 268 6.78 -14.67 4.95
C ALA A 268 5.45 -14.96 4.24
N ALA A 269 5.11 -14.17 3.21
CA ALA A 269 3.88 -14.34 2.45
C ALA A 269 3.84 -15.70 1.75
N LYS A 270 4.93 -16.11 1.09
CA LYS A 270 5.00 -17.38 0.37
C LYS A 270 5.04 -18.58 1.32
N ALA A 271 5.73 -18.48 2.45
CA ALA A 271 5.73 -19.55 3.46
C ALA A 271 4.36 -19.71 4.13
N ALA A 272 3.67 -18.61 4.43
CA ALA A 272 2.34 -18.64 5.05
C ALA A 272 1.24 -19.05 4.06
N ARG A 273 1.41 -18.73 2.77
CA ARG A 273 0.45 -19.00 1.68
C ARG A 273 1.14 -19.66 0.49
N PRO A 274 1.58 -20.93 0.61
CA PRO A 274 2.35 -21.62 -0.43
C PRO A 274 1.64 -21.69 -1.78
N GLU A 275 0.30 -21.69 -1.77
CA GLU A 275 -0.55 -21.75 -2.96
C GLU A 275 -0.57 -20.43 -3.76
N LYS A 276 -0.25 -19.30 -3.12
CA LYS A 276 -0.38 -17.99 -3.75
C LYS A 276 0.84 -17.60 -4.57
N GLU A 277 0.58 -16.89 -5.66
CA GLU A 277 1.66 -16.20 -6.37
C GLU A 277 2.09 -14.96 -5.57
N VAL A 278 3.39 -14.77 -5.42
CA VAL A 278 3.98 -13.60 -4.75
C VAL A 278 4.84 -12.87 -5.76
N VAL A 279 4.49 -11.61 -6.03
CA VAL A 279 5.21 -10.73 -6.94
C VAL A 279 5.73 -9.53 -6.15
N VAL A 280 7.02 -9.26 -6.28
CA VAL A 280 7.69 -8.17 -5.56
C VAL A 280 8.27 -7.18 -6.55
N LEU A 281 7.94 -5.90 -6.40
CA LEU A 281 8.62 -4.82 -7.10
C LEU A 281 9.58 -4.12 -6.15
N PHE A 282 10.87 -4.23 -6.47
CA PHE A 282 11.96 -3.57 -5.77
C PHE A 282 12.41 -2.31 -6.52
N GLY A 283 12.76 -1.26 -5.77
CA GLY A 283 13.81 -0.35 -6.21
C GLY A 283 15.17 -1.06 -6.11
N ASP A 284 16.08 -0.79 -7.04
CA ASP A 284 17.45 -1.33 -7.04
C ASP A 284 18.20 -1.14 -5.72
N GLY A 285 18.15 0.06 -5.13
CA GLY A 285 18.75 0.30 -3.82
C GLY A 285 18.08 -0.50 -2.70
N ALA A 286 16.75 -0.63 -2.72
CA ALA A 286 16.00 -1.40 -1.72
C ALA A 286 16.32 -2.91 -1.82
N PHE A 287 16.42 -3.43 -3.05
CA PHE A 287 16.90 -4.79 -3.28
C PHE A 287 18.31 -4.98 -2.72
N GLY A 288 19.19 -3.99 -2.82
CA GLY A 288 20.53 -4.03 -2.23
C GLY A 288 20.55 -4.26 -0.70
N CYS A 289 19.49 -3.91 0.02
CA CYS A 289 19.41 -4.10 1.47
C CYS A 289 19.22 -5.56 1.88
N THR A 290 18.38 -6.31 1.16
CA THR A 290 17.97 -7.69 1.53
C THR A 290 17.98 -8.67 0.36
N GLY A 291 18.67 -8.35 -0.72
CA GLY A 291 18.72 -9.18 -1.93
C GLY A 291 19.42 -10.52 -1.71
N PHE A 292 20.40 -10.58 -0.80
CA PHE A 292 21.07 -11.83 -0.43
C PHE A 292 20.14 -12.84 0.25
N ASP A 293 19.01 -12.40 0.83
CA ASP A 293 18.01 -13.31 1.40
C ASP A 293 17.28 -14.16 0.34
N TYR A 294 17.52 -13.91 -0.96
CA TYR A 294 17.16 -14.85 -2.02
C TYR A 294 17.79 -16.23 -1.82
N ASP A 295 18.96 -16.32 -1.19
CA ASP A 295 19.52 -17.60 -0.73
C ASP A 295 18.51 -18.38 0.13
N THR A 296 17.81 -17.68 1.04
CA THR A 296 16.79 -18.29 1.89
C THR A 296 15.59 -18.75 1.07
N LEU A 297 15.07 -17.91 0.16
CA LEU A 297 13.98 -18.30 -0.74
C LEU A 297 14.33 -19.57 -1.53
N ILE A 298 15.58 -19.70 -1.97
CA ILE A 298 16.09 -20.85 -2.73
C ILE A 298 16.20 -22.09 -1.85
N ARG A 299 16.84 -21.99 -0.68
CA ARG A 299 16.98 -23.11 0.28
C ARG A 299 15.63 -23.68 0.71
N PHE A 300 14.64 -22.81 0.94
CA PHE A 300 13.28 -23.20 1.33
C PHE A 300 12.37 -23.51 0.12
N LYS A 301 12.88 -23.42 -1.12
CA LYS A 301 12.12 -23.70 -2.36
C LYS A 301 10.81 -22.91 -2.43
N LEU A 302 10.88 -21.61 -2.13
CA LEU A 302 9.74 -20.69 -2.11
C LEU A 302 9.70 -19.87 -3.40
N PRO A 303 8.97 -20.28 -4.45
CA PRO A 303 8.97 -19.55 -5.72
C PRO A 303 8.28 -18.19 -5.57
N VAL A 304 9.04 -17.13 -5.85
CA VAL A 304 8.57 -15.75 -5.88
C VAL A 304 9.05 -15.10 -7.17
N VAL A 305 8.27 -14.18 -7.74
CA VAL A 305 8.66 -13.40 -8.92
C VAL A 305 9.06 -12.00 -8.45
N GLY A 306 10.36 -11.76 -8.32
CA GLY A 306 10.89 -10.43 -8.06
C GLY A 306 11.12 -9.64 -9.34
N VAL A 307 10.93 -8.33 -9.26
CA VAL A 307 11.19 -7.38 -10.34
C VAL A 307 11.96 -6.21 -9.75
N VAL A 308 13.13 -5.89 -10.30
CA VAL A 308 13.88 -4.68 -9.92
C VAL A 308 13.62 -3.61 -10.96
N GLY A 309 13.05 -2.48 -10.55
CA GLY A 309 13.09 -1.26 -11.33
C GLY A 309 14.43 -0.56 -11.11
N ASN A 310 15.38 -0.82 -11.99
CA ASN A 310 16.76 -0.37 -11.87
C ASN A 310 17.01 0.92 -12.66
N ASN A 311 17.03 2.05 -11.96
CA ASN A 311 17.45 3.34 -12.50
C ASN A 311 18.86 3.74 -12.02
N ALA A 312 19.58 2.85 -11.33
CA ALA A 312 20.89 3.08 -10.78
C ALA A 312 20.94 4.34 -9.87
N ALA A 313 19.89 4.61 -9.10
CA ALA A 313 19.83 5.78 -8.22
C ALA A 313 18.82 5.67 -7.08
N TRP A 314 19.15 6.28 -5.94
CA TRP A 314 18.20 6.63 -4.90
C TRP A 314 17.33 7.82 -5.34
N ASN A 315 16.44 7.59 -6.31
CA ASN A 315 15.87 8.66 -7.14
C ASN A 315 15.01 9.68 -6.38
N GLN A 316 14.40 9.31 -5.25
CA GLN A 316 13.68 10.29 -4.41
C GLN A 316 14.65 11.28 -3.75
N ILE A 317 15.80 10.80 -3.29
CA ILE A 317 16.85 11.63 -2.70
C ILE A 317 17.48 12.49 -3.77
N ARG A 318 17.76 11.90 -4.95
CA ARG A 318 18.27 12.60 -6.13
C ARG A 318 17.36 13.78 -6.50
N PHE A 319 16.05 13.54 -6.62
CA PHE A 319 15.06 14.61 -6.87
C PHE A 319 15.13 15.71 -5.81
N GLY A 320 15.08 15.34 -4.53
CA GLY A 320 15.13 16.30 -3.44
C GLY A 320 16.41 17.16 -3.43
N GLN A 321 17.55 16.58 -3.79
CA GLN A 321 18.81 17.30 -3.92
C GLN A 321 18.80 18.27 -5.11
N ILE A 322 18.27 17.85 -6.27
CA ILE A 322 18.12 18.72 -7.45
C ILE A 322 17.25 19.93 -7.12
N GLU A 323 16.08 19.72 -6.52
CA GLU A 323 15.15 20.81 -6.19
C GLU A 323 15.75 21.79 -5.17
N LYS A 324 16.44 21.27 -4.14
CA LYS A 324 16.93 22.10 -3.04
C LYS A 324 18.28 22.77 -3.31
N TYR A 325 19.17 22.10 -4.03
CA TYR A 325 20.57 22.51 -4.18
C TYR A 325 20.98 22.73 -5.64
N GLY A 326 20.07 22.52 -6.58
CA GLY A 326 20.29 22.66 -8.02
C GLY A 326 20.90 21.41 -8.67
N PRO A 327 20.82 21.30 -10.02
CA PRO A 327 21.24 20.11 -10.76
C PRO A 327 22.69 19.69 -10.51
N ALA A 328 23.61 20.64 -10.33
CA ALA A 328 25.03 20.37 -10.09
C ALA A 328 25.31 19.62 -8.77
N ARG A 329 24.35 19.61 -7.83
CA ARG A 329 24.42 18.90 -6.55
C ARG A 329 23.37 17.80 -6.43
N GLY A 330 22.73 17.44 -7.55
CA GLY A 330 21.66 16.45 -7.60
C GLY A 330 22.13 15.01 -7.39
N ASP A 331 23.39 14.71 -7.71
CA ASP A 331 23.92 13.34 -7.77
C ASP A 331 24.86 12.99 -6.61
N VAL A 332 24.86 13.78 -5.52
CA VAL A 332 25.77 13.60 -4.38
C VAL A 332 25.29 12.42 -3.52
N ALA A 333 26.10 11.36 -3.47
CA ALA A 333 25.91 10.17 -2.64
C ALA A 333 24.56 9.45 -2.84
N ASN A 334 23.97 9.56 -4.03
CA ASN A 334 22.70 8.92 -4.36
C ASN A 334 22.71 8.11 -5.66
N LEU A 335 23.77 8.18 -6.47
CA LEU A 335 23.94 7.29 -7.61
C LEU A 335 24.34 5.90 -7.13
N LEU A 336 23.79 4.90 -7.81
CA LEU A 336 24.11 3.49 -7.65
C LEU A 336 24.79 2.98 -8.93
N HIS A 337 25.35 1.78 -8.87
CA HIS A 337 25.81 1.10 -10.07
C HIS A 337 24.62 0.41 -10.76
N PRO A 338 24.53 0.38 -12.11
CA PRO A 338 23.51 -0.38 -12.86
C PRO A 338 23.77 -1.88 -12.77
N THR A 339 23.68 -2.42 -11.55
CA THR A 339 24.11 -3.76 -11.20
C THR A 339 23.21 -4.81 -11.83
N ARG A 340 23.84 -5.89 -12.30
CA ARG A 340 23.18 -7.09 -12.83
C ARG A 340 22.66 -7.97 -11.70
N TYR A 341 21.66 -7.48 -10.96
CA TYR A 341 21.05 -8.22 -9.84
C TYR A 341 20.45 -9.57 -10.27
N ASP A 342 19.99 -9.67 -11.52
CA ASP A 342 19.58 -10.92 -12.15
C ASP A 342 20.68 -12.01 -12.09
N ARG A 343 21.94 -11.64 -12.37
CA ARG A 343 23.09 -12.54 -12.27
C ARG A 343 23.42 -12.93 -10.83
N VAL A 344 23.18 -12.03 -9.88
CA VAL A 344 23.35 -12.34 -8.45
C VAL A 344 22.38 -13.44 -8.04
N VAL A 345 21.10 -13.33 -8.43
CA VAL A 345 20.09 -14.35 -8.12
C VAL A 345 20.37 -15.66 -8.85
N GLU A 346 20.84 -15.63 -10.10
CA GLU A 346 21.31 -16.85 -10.79
C GLU A 346 22.46 -17.54 -10.04
N ALA A 347 23.44 -16.76 -9.56
CA ALA A 347 24.59 -17.30 -8.83
C ALA A 347 24.19 -17.96 -7.51
N LEU A 348 23.10 -17.50 -6.87
CA LEU A 348 22.51 -18.13 -5.69
C LEU A 348 21.70 -19.40 -6.02
N GLY A 349 21.40 -19.66 -7.30
CA GLY A 349 20.62 -20.82 -7.76
C GLY A 349 19.18 -20.52 -8.20
N GLY A 350 18.79 -19.24 -8.26
CA GLY A 350 17.48 -18.78 -8.72
C GLY A 350 17.38 -18.64 -10.24
N HIS A 351 16.34 -17.95 -10.71
CA HIS A 351 16.14 -17.58 -12.11
C HIS A 351 16.39 -16.09 -12.32
N GLY A 352 17.26 -15.71 -13.25
CA GLY A 352 17.54 -14.30 -13.59
C GLY A 352 17.06 -13.93 -14.98
N GLU A 353 16.52 -12.72 -15.12
CA GLU A 353 16.21 -12.11 -16.42
C GLU A 353 16.71 -10.67 -16.43
N HIS A 354 17.30 -10.24 -17.55
CA HIS A 354 17.72 -8.85 -17.73
C HIS A 354 16.94 -8.22 -18.87
N VAL A 355 16.30 -7.08 -18.59
CA VAL A 355 15.40 -6.40 -19.52
C VAL A 355 15.86 -4.96 -19.73
N THR A 356 16.11 -4.62 -20.99
CA THR A 356 16.49 -3.25 -21.40
C THR A 356 15.51 -2.65 -22.40
N GLN A 357 14.58 -3.45 -22.92
CA GLN A 357 13.58 -3.04 -23.91
C GLN A 357 12.15 -3.29 -23.40
N PRO A 358 11.19 -2.37 -23.63
CA PRO A 358 9.80 -2.52 -23.18
C PRO A 358 9.13 -3.84 -23.59
N HIS A 359 9.32 -4.29 -24.84
CA HIS A 359 8.70 -5.51 -25.36
C HIS A 359 9.23 -6.81 -24.70
N GLN A 360 10.33 -6.74 -23.96
CA GLN A 360 10.92 -7.89 -23.27
C GLN A 360 10.31 -8.13 -21.87
N ILE A 361 9.61 -7.14 -21.30
CA ILE A 361 9.11 -7.20 -19.91
C ILE A 361 8.16 -8.39 -19.73
N ARG A 362 7.10 -8.46 -20.54
CA ARG A 362 6.08 -9.53 -20.47
C ARG A 362 6.69 -10.92 -20.64
N PRO A 363 7.45 -11.23 -21.71
CA PRO A 363 8.09 -12.53 -21.86
C PRO A 363 9.04 -12.90 -20.70
N ALA A 364 9.76 -11.94 -20.12
CA ALA A 364 10.66 -12.19 -18.99
C ALA A 364 9.87 -12.57 -17.72
N LEU A 365 8.78 -11.86 -17.42
CA LEU A 365 7.90 -12.20 -16.30
C LEU A 365 7.27 -13.59 -16.45
N GLU A 366 6.86 -13.95 -17.66
CA GLU A 366 6.28 -15.27 -17.96
C GLU A 366 7.30 -16.40 -17.79
N ARG A 367 8.54 -16.23 -18.27
CA ARG A 367 9.62 -17.19 -18.04
C ARG A 367 9.98 -17.30 -16.56
N ALA A 368 10.04 -16.17 -15.84
CA ALA A 368 10.27 -16.15 -14.40
C ALA A 368 9.20 -16.97 -13.65
N ARG A 369 7.91 -16.77 -13.97
CA ARG A 369 6.80 -17.58 -13.43
C ARG A 369 6.95 -19.06 -13.77
N ALA A 370 7.18 -19.38 -15.04
CA ALA A 370 7.27 -20.75 -15.53
C ALA A 370 8.47 -21.53 -14.96
N SER A 371 9.52 -20.81 -14.52
CA SER A 371 10.70 -21.44 -13.92
C SER A 371 10.40 -22.24 -12.65
N GLY A 372 9.34 -21.88 -11.91
CA GLY A 372 9.03 -22.46 -10.61
C GLY A 372 10.09 -22.22 -9.54
N LYS A 373 11.01 -21.26 -9.77
CA LYS A 373 12.10 -20.90 -8.86
C LYS A 373 11.88 -19.50 -8.27
N PRO A 374 12.56 -19.14 -7.18
CA PRO A 374 12.79 -17.74 -6.84
C PRO A 374 13.45 -17.04 -8.03
N ALA A 375 12.74 -16.06 -8.60
CA ALA A 375 13.13 -15.39 -9.83
C ALA A 375 13.33 -13.89 -9.61
N LEU A 376 14.19 -13.28 -10.42
CA LEU A 376 14.42 -11.84 -10.45
C LEU A 376 14.52 -11.32 -11.88
N VAL A 377 13.58 -10.46 -12.25
CA VAL A 377 13.59 -9.72 -13.52
C VAL A 377 14.16 -8.32 -13.27
N ASN A 378 15.39 -8.09 -13.70
CA ASN A 378 16.09 -6.81 -13.55
C ASN A 378 15.80 -5.91 -14.75
N VAL A 379 14.95 -4.90 -14.57
CA VAL A 379 14.45 -4.01 -15.62
C VAL A 379 15.11 -2.65 -15.52
N MET A 380 15.86 -2.27 -16.56
CA MET A 380 16.48 -0.94 -16.64
C MET A 380 15.42 0.13 -16.96
N ILE A 381 15.19 1.05 -16.03
CA ILE A 381 14.16 2.10 -16.13
C ILE A 381 14.77 3.50 -16.16
N ASP A 382 14.01 4.47 -16.68
CA ASP A 382 14.45 5.86 -16.84
C ASP A 382 14.72 6.56 -15.49
N PRO A 383 15.96 7.02 -15.21
CA PRO A 383 16.29 7.73 -13.98
C PRO A 383 15.73 9.16 -13.91
N ASN A 384 15.23 9.72 -15.02
CA ASN A 384 14.72 11.09 -15.08
C ASN A 384 13.21 11.18 -14.90
N VAL A 385 12.54 10.04 -14.69
CA VAL A 385 11.13 10.01 -14.30
C VAL A 385 11.03 10.02 -12.78
N PHE A 386 10.32 11.03 -12.26
CA PHE A 386 10.08 11.21 -10.83
C PHE A 386 8.59 11.07 -10.50
N SER A 387 8.25 10.39 -9.40
CA SER A 387 6.85 10.24 -9.00
C SER A 387 6.20 11.56 -8.62
N SER A 388 4.89 11.66 -8.84
CA SER A 388 4.10 12.79 -8.34
C SER A 388 4.13 12.88 -6.81
N GLY A 389 4.27 11.75 -6.11
CA GLY A 389 4.44 11.72 -4.66
C GLY A 389 5.73 12.45 -4.23
N THR A 390 6.86 12.11 -4.85
CA THR A 390 8.17 12.73 -4.62
C THR A 390 8.15 14.23 -4.90
N ARG A 391 7.58 14.64 -6.03
CA ARG A 391 7.44 16.07 -6.42
C ARG A 391 6.59 16.90 -5.46
N ASN A 392 5.73 16.27 -4.67
CA ASN A 392 4.82 16.93 -3.75
C ASN A 392 5.20 16.71 -2.27
N GLN A 393 6.38 16.15 -1.97
CA GLN A 393 6.84 16.05 -0.59
C GLN A 393 7.18 17.44 -0.04
N THR A 394 6.63 17.73 1.15
CA THR A 394 6.81 19.03 1.80
C THR A 394 8.24 19.27 2.27
N MET A 395 9.06 18.23 2.42
CA MET A 395 10.45 18.35 2.88
C MET A 395 11.43 18.90 1.83
N TYR A 396 11.01 18.96 0.55
CA TYR A 396 11.82 19.48 -0.56
C TYR A 396 11.42 20.90 -0.97
N ARG A 397 10.37 21.46 -0.35
CA ARG A 397 9.98 22.87 -0.44
C ARG A 397 10.47 23.58 0.81
#